data_AF-A0A5B7GLA2-F1
#
_entry.id   AF-A0A5B7GLA2-F1
#
_cell.length_a   1.000
_cell.length_b   1.000
_cell.length_c   1.000
_cell.angle_alpha   90.00
_cell.angle_beta   90.00
_cell.angle_gamma   90.00
#
_symmetry.space_group_name_H-M   'P 1'
#
loop_
_entity.id
_entity.type
_entity.pdbx_description
1 polymer ?
#
loop_
_entity_poly.entity_id
_entity_poly.type
_entity_poly.pdbx_seq_one_letter_code
_entity_poly.pdbx_strand_id
1 'polypeptide(L)'
;MEQCSASDSVFSDTLRVPPFTYNVEAWYLHLEAVWASTDLPHLQRYQTVVRALPSEIASRLYSVLASLPEADRYTAIKLANLEAFMWFRDACFDAQDSARYDGGRLSALLARLSDLNRVAVFPLSEEMVCHKLTSLLSQSVRPQLVAAPQALSME
;
A
#
# COMPACT_ATOMS: atom_id res chain seq x y z
N MET A 1 14.41 29.89 -37.25
CA MET A 1 14.04 28.48 -37.05
C MET A 1 13.89 28.32 -35.53
N GLU A 2 12.74 28.73 -34.99
CA GLU A 2 12.48 28.68 -33.55
C GLU A 2 11.49 27.54 -33.31
N GLN A 3 11.97 26.48 -32.66
CA GLN A 3 11.16 25.39 -32.15
C GLN A 3 10.56 25.82 -30.81
N CYS A 4 9.25 26.05 -30.80
CA CYS A 4 8.47 26.14 -29.56
C CYS A 4 8.41 24.75 -28.91
N SER A 5 9.24 24.54 -27.89
CA SER A 5 9.11 23.44 -26.94
C SER A 5 8.05 23.81 -25.92
N ALA A 6 6.78 23.51 -26.24
CA ALA A 6 5.63 23.76 -25.36
C ALA A 6 4.79 22.49 -25.17
N SER A 7 5.46 21.34 -25.00
CA SER A 7 4.78 20.05 -24.86
C SER A 7 4.99 19.39 -23.50
N ASP A 8 5.99 19.76 -22.70
CA ASP A 8 6.29 19.05 -21.45
C ASP A 8 5.51 19.56 -20.22
N SER A 9 4.93 20.77 -20.30
CA SER A 9 4.26 21.40 -19.15
C SER A 9 2.80 20.95 -18.97
N VAL A 10 2.09 20.64 -20.06
CA VAL A 10 0.64 20.35 -20.01
C VAL A 10 0.34 18.93 -19.49
N PHE A 11 1.27 17.97 -19.64
CA PHE A 11 1.06 16.59 -19.17
C PHE A 11 1.20 16.43 -17.66
N SER A 12 1.85 17.37 -16.96
CA SER A 12 2.08 17.25 -15.52
C SER A 12 0.81 17.52 -14.68
N ASP A 13 -0.14 18.31 -15.19
CA ASP A 13 -1.37 18.64 -14.46
C ASP A 13 -2.50 17.61 -14.66
N THR A 14 -2.48 16.83 -15.75
CA THR A 14 -3.55 15.86 -16.07
C THR A 14 -3.40 14.52 -15.33
N LEU A 15 -2.23 14.24 -14.79
CA LEU A 15 -1.91 13.00 -14.06
C LEU A 15 -1.71 13.28 -12.57
N ARG A 16 -2.59 14.05 -11.93
CA ARG A 16 -2.57 14.16 -10.47
C ARG A 16 -2.93 12.82 -9.83
N VAL A 17 -1.88 12.08 -9.51
CA VAL A 17 -1.96 10.81 -8.81
C VAL A 17 -2.22 11.08 -7.34
N PRO A 18 -3.28 10.52 -6.73
CA PRO A 18 -3.47 10.62 -5.29
C PRO A 18 -2.28 10.00 -4.56
N PRO A 19 -1.85 10.57 -3.42
CA PRO A 19 -0.81 9.97 -2.60
C PRO A 19 -1.19 8.54 -2.23
N PHE A 20 -0.19 7.66 -2.15
CA PHE A 20 -0.43 6.26 -1.80
C PHE A 20 -1.13 6.14 -0.45
N THR A 21 -2.09 5.22 -0.37
CA THR A 21 -2.75 4.87 0.89
C THR A 21 -2.73 3.36 1.09
N TYR A 22 -2.68 2.96 2.36
CA TYR A 22 -2.72 1.56 2.76
C TYR A 22 -4.07 0.87 2.49
N ASN A 23 -5.11 1.62 2.13
CA ASN A 23 -6.31 1.10 1.48
C ASN A 23 -6.05 0.98 -0.03
N VAL A 24 -5.24 -0.01 -0.39
CA VAL A 24 -4.73 -0.21 -1.75
C VAL A 24 -5.86 -0.42 -2.76
N GLU A 25 -6.94 -1.10 -2.38
CA GLU A 25 -8.12 -1.29 -3.20
C GLU A 25 -8.78 0.05 -3.57
N ALA A 26 -9.08 0.89 -2.58
CA ALA A 26 -9.64 2.21 -2.82
C ALA A 26 -8.67 3.14 -3.57
N TRP A 27 -7.37 3.01 -3.32
CA TRP A 27 -6.34 3.79 -4.02
C TRP A 27 -6.29 3.45 -5.52
N TYR A 28 -6.26 2.16 -5.88
CA TYR A 28 -6.32 1.74 -7.29
C TYR A 28 -7.65 2.12 -7.95
N LEU A 29 -8.78 2.01 -7.26
CA LEU A 29 -10.07 2.49 -7.76
C LEU A 29 -10.04 3.98 -8.09
N HIS A 30 -9.42 4.80 -7.24
CA HIS A 30 -9.27 6.24 -7.49
C HIS A 30 -8.38 6.49 -8.71
N LEU A 31 -7.25 5.79 -8.83
CA LEU A 31 -6.35 5.91 -9.99
C LEU A 31 -7.08 5.58 -11.29
N GLU A 32 -7.81 4.47 -11.31
CA GLU A 32 -8.55 4.03 -12.49
C GLU A 32 -9.68 4.98 -12.83
N ALA A 33 -10.33 5.60 -11.85
CA ALA A 33 -11.31 6.65 -12.08
C ALA A 33 -10.69 7.91 -12.70
N VAL A 34 -9.50 8.32 -12.25
CA VAL A 34 -8.75 9.46 -12.84
C VAL A 34 -8.34 9.15 -14.28
N TRP A 35 -7.92 7.91 -14.56
CA TRP A 35 -7.52 7.50 -15.91
C TRP A 35 -8.68 7.07 -16.80
N ALA A 36 -9.89 6.89 -16.29
CA ALA A 36 -11.03 6.44 -17.10
C ALA A 36 -11.36 7.39 -18.26
N SER A 37 -11.05 8.69 -18.09
CA SER A 37 -11.21 9.72 -19.11
C SER A 37 -9.98 9.93 -19.99
N THR A 38 -8.91 9.16 -19.77
CA THR A 38 -7.61 9.32 -20.44
C THR A 38 -7.16 7.98 -21.02
N ASP A 39 -6.92 7.90 -22.33
CA ASP A 39 -6.35 6.70 -22.98
C ASP A 39 -4.87 6.52 -22.64
N LEU A 40 -4.57 6.31 -21.35
CA LEU A 40 -3.22 6.21 -20.82
C LEU A 40 -2.64 4.82 -21.12
N PRO A 41 -1.49 4.71 -21.82
CA PRO A 41 -0.86 3.42 -22.11
C PRO A 41 -0.49 2.63 -20.84
N HIS A 42 -0.51 1.30 -20.91
CA HIS A 42 -0.17 0.40 -19.80
C HIS A 42 1.21 0.71 -19.18
N LEU A 43 2.21 1.01 -20.00
CA LEU A 43 3.55 1.37 -19.53
C LEU A 43 3.53 2.67 -18.69
N GLN A 44 2.76 3.67 -19.09
CA GLN A 44 2.62 4.92 -18.33
C GLN A 44 1.85 4.69 -17.03
N ARG A 45 0.78 3.88 -17.04
CA ARG A 45 0.07 3.48 -15.81
C ARG A 45 1.03 2.80 -14.83
N TYR A 46 1.83 1.85 -15.31
CA TYR A 46 2.85 1.17 -14.52
C TYR A 46 3.86 2.14 -13.91
N GLN A 47 4.48 3.01 -14.72
CA GLN A 47 5.47 3.98 -14.24
C GLN A 47 4.86 4.94 -13.20
N THR A 48 3.62 5.34 -13.42
CA THR A 48 2.87 6.22 -12.53
C THR A 48 2.63 5.56 -11.17
N VAL A 49 2.19 4.30 -11.16
CA VAL A 49 2.04 3.52 -9.92
C VAL A 49 3.37 3.39 -9.20
N VAL A 50 4.43 2.95 -9.89
CA VAL A 50 5.76 2.75 -9.30
C VAL A 50 6.29 4.02 -8.62
N ARG A 51 6.09 5.19 -9.24
CA ARG A 51 6.51 6.48 -8.67
C ARG A 51 5.71 6.88 -7.43
N ALA A 52 4.45 6.45 -7.34
CA ALA A 52 3.58 6.79 -6.22
C ALA A 52 3.69 5.82 -5.05
N LEU A 53 4.20 4.62 -5.29
CA LEU A 53 4.49 3.66 -4.23
C LEU A 53 5.65 4.13 -3.34
N PRO A 54 5.58 3.88 -2.02
CA PRO A 54 6.76 3.93 -1.16
C PRO A 54 7.93 3.14 -1.74
N SER A 55 9.14 3.66 -1.62
CA SER A 55 10.36 3.08 -2.22
C SER A 55 10.59 1.63 -1.79
N GLU A 56 10.23 1.28 -0.55
CA GLU A 56 10.30 -0.09 -0.04
C GLU A 56 9.38 -1.04 -0.82
N ILE A 57 8.13 -0.65 -1.06
CA ILE A 57 7.16 -1.46 -1.82
C ILE A 57 7.62 -1.56 -3.29
N ALA A 58 8.00 -0.43 -3.87
CA ALA A 58 8.45 -0.36 -5.26
C ALA A 58 9.66 -1.27 -5.51
N SER A 59 10.67 -1.25 -4.64
CA SER A 59 11.89 -2.06 -4.77
C SER A 59 11.61 -3.57 -4.67
N ARG A 60 10.74 -3.98 -3.74
CA ARG A 60 10.34 -5.39 -3.59
C ARG A 60 9.63 -5.92 -4.82
N LEU A 61 8.67 -5.14 -5.34
CA LEU A 61 7.90 -5.51 -6.52
C LEU A 61 8.72 -5.46 -7.81
N TYR A 62 9.73 -4.57 -7.89
CA TYR A 62 10.57 -4.42 -9.08
C TYR A 62 11.22 -5.74 -9.52
N SER A 63 11.72 -6.53 -8.57
CA SER A 63 12.38 -7.82 -8.85
C SER A 63 11.47 -8.82 -9.56
N VAL A 64 10.18 -8.84 -9.22
CA VAL A 64 9.16 -9.73 -9.80
C VAL A 64 8.67 -9.22 -11.15
N LEU A 65 8.62 -7.90 -11.31
CA LEU A 65 7.99 -7.25 -12.47
C LEU A 65 8.98 -7.02 -13.63
N ALA A 66 10.28 -6.95 -13.35
CA ALA A 66 11.30 -6.66 -14.36
C ALA A 66 11.36 -7.73 -15.47
N SER A 67 11.05 -8.99 -15.15
CA SER A 67 11.05 -10.11 -16.10
C SER A 67 9.78 -10.20 -16.96
N LEU A 68 8.74 -9.42 -16.66
CA LEU A 68 7.46 -9.48 -17.37
C LEU A 68 7.45 -8.57 -18.62
N PRO A 69 6.68 -8.95 -19.67
CA PRO A 69 6.37 -8.06 -20.78
C PRO A 69 5.70 -6.77 -20.32
N GLU A 70 5.99 -5.65 -20.99
CA GLU A 70 5.49 -4.33 -20.57
C GLU A 70 3.97 -4.23 -20.50
N ALA A 71 3.26 -4.91 -21.40
CA ALA A 71 1.80 -4.97 -21.42
C ALA A 71 1.22 -5.56 -20.12
N ASP A 72 1.95 -6.49 -19.49
CA ASP A 72 1.50 -7.24 -18.32
C ASP A 72 1.90 -6.58 -17.01
N ARG A 73 2.92 -5.70 -17.02
CA ARG A 73 3.50 -5.11 -15.80
C ARG A 73 2.51 -4.31 -14.97
N TYR A 74 1.58 -3.57 -15.59
CA TYR A 74 0.55 -2.84 -14.85
C TYR A 74 -0.43 -3.78 -14.12
N THR A 75 -0.90 -4.81 -14.82
CA THR A 75 -1.81 -5.81 -14.23
C THR A 75 -1.11 -6.56 -13.12
N ALA A 76 0.14 -6.97 -13.34
CA ALA A 76 0.94 -7.69 -12.35
C ALA A 76 1.24 -6.85 -11.11
N ILE A 77 1.62 -5.57 -11.24
CA ILE A 77 1.87 -4.70 -10.08
C ILE A 77 0.60 -4.42 -9.29
N LYS A 78 -0.55 -4.30 -9.97
CA LYS A 78 -1.86 -4.13 -9.32
C LYS A 78 -2.21 -5.37 -8.50
N LEU A 79 -2.15 -6.55 -9.10
CA LEU A 79 -2.46 -7.81 -8.43
C LEU A 79 -1.52 -8.07 -7.26
N ALA A 80 -0.21 -7.95 -7.46
CA ALA A 80 0.77 -8.18 -6.39
C ALA A 80 0.57 -7.24 -5.20
N ASN A 81 0.26 -5.96 -5.45
CA ASN A 81 -0.09 -5.03 -4.37
C ASN A 81 -1.41 -5.41 -3.68
N LEU A 82 -2.46 -5.73 -4.45
CA LEU A 82 -3.74 -6.12 -3.86
C LEU A 82 -3.59 -7.37 -2.99
N GLU A 83 -2.93 -8.41 -3.48
CA GLU A 83 -2.70 -9.65 -2.75
C GLU A 83 -1.92 -9.43 -1.46
N ALA A 84 -0.78 -8.71 -1.51
CA ALA A 84 0.03 -8.43 -0.34
C ALA A 84 -0.76 -7.68 0.75
N PHE A 85 -1.61 -6.74 0.36
CA PHE A 85 -2.35 -5.90 1.30
C PHE A 85 -3.74 -6.43 1.70
N MET A 86 -4.35 -7.30 0.90
CA MET A 86 -5.60 -8.01 1.24
C MET A 86 -5.33 -9.13 2.23
N TRP A 87 -4.31 -9.95 1.98
CA TRP A 87 -3.90 -10.99 2.92
C TRP A 87 -3.63 -10.41 4.32
N PHE A 88 -2.93 -9.27 4.36
CA PHE A 88 -2.64 -8.58 5.62
C PHE A 88 -3.92 -8.04 6.30
N ARG A 89 -4.91 -7.58 5.54
CA ARG A 89 -6.19 -7.10 6.08
C ARG A 89 -6.96 -8.24 6.76
N ASP A 90 -7.04 -9.40 6.11
CA ASP A 90 -7.78 -10.54 6.62
C ASP A 90 -7.09 -11.10 7.88
N ALA A 91 -5.76 -11.22 7.84
CA ALA A 91 -4.92 -11.54 9.00
C ALA A 91 -5.10 -10.53 10.16
N CYS A 92 -5.26 -9.24 9.87
CA CYS A 92 -5.60 -8.22 10.85
C CYS A 92 -6.94 -8.44 11.52
N PHE A 93 -7.99 -8.76 10.76
CA PHE A 93 -9.30 -9.01 11.34
C PHE A 93 -9.32 -10.26 12.21
N ASP A 94 -8.69 -11.35 11.74
CA ASP A 94 -8.55 -12.59 12.53
C ASP A 94 -7.77 -12.35 13.82
N ALA A 95 -6.64 -11.61 13.75
CA ALA A 95 -5.85 -11.28 14.92
C ALA A 95 -6.58 -10.34 15.89
N GLN A 96 -7.35 -9.37 15.37
CA GLN A 96 -8.17 -8.48 16.20
C GLN A 96 -9.31 -9.22 16.89
N ASP A 97 -10.01 -10.10 16.19
CA ASP A 97 -11.09 -10.89 16.77
C ASP A 97 -10.52 -11.80 17.86
N SER A 98 -9.40 -12.47 17.59
CA SER A 98 -8.68 -13.27 18.58
C SER A 98 -8.18 -12.44 19.78
N ALA A 99 -7.67 -11.23 19.58
CA ALA A 99 -7.21 -10.36 20.66
C ALA A 99 -8.36 -9.81 21.53
N ARG A 100 -9.58 -9.69 21.00
CA ARG A 100 -10.76 -9.33 21.80
C ARG A 100 -11.10 -10.42 22.82
N TYR A 101 -10.82 -11.69 22.52
CA TYR A 101 -10.99 -12.79 23.46
C TYR A 101 -9.90 -12.81 24.56
N ASP A 102 -8.69 -12.33 24.28
CA ASP A 102 -7.57 -12.30 25.23
C ASP A 102 -7.49 -11.02 26.09
N GLY A 103 -8.58 -10.27 26.19
CA GLY A 103 -8.66 -9.06 27.02
C GLY A 103 -8.07 -7.79 26.37
N GLY A 104 -7.94 -7.75 25.04
CA GLY A 104 -7.77 -6.50 24.29
C GLY A 104 -6.39 -5.82 24.41
N ARG A 105 -5.34 -6.54 24.82
CA ARG A 105 -4.00 -5.95 24.90
C ARG A 105 -3.43 -5.70 23.50
N LEU A 106 -3.18 -4.41 23.20
CA LEU A 106 -2.61 -3.95 21.93
C LEU A 106 -1.27 -4.64 21.59
N SER A 107 -0.43 -4.91 22.59
CA SER A 107 0.85 -5.61 22.42
C SER A 107 0.68 -7.05 21.93
N ALA A 108 -0.35 -7.76 22.38
CA ALA A 108 -0.65 -9.12 21.90
C ALA A 108 -1.13 -9.11 20.44
N LEU A 109 -1.92 -8.10 20.06
CA LEU A 109 -2.32 -7.88 18.68
C LEU A 109 -1.11 -7.61 17.77
N LEU A 110 -0.19 -6.75 18.20
CA LEU A 110 1.03 -6.43 17.46
C LEU A 110 1.96 -7.63 17.32
N ALA A 111 2.17 -8.39 18.39
CA ALA A 111 2.99 -9.60 18.35
C ALA A 111 2.44 -10.61 17.34
N ARG A 112 1.12 -10.88 17.40
CA ARG A 112 0.45 -11.79 16.45
C ARG A 112 0.56 -11.31 15.01
N LEU A 113 0.40 -10.01 14.78
CA LEU A 113 0.52 -9.46 13.43
C LEU A 113 1.94 -9.46 12.91
N SER A 114 2.92 -9.26 13.79
CA SER A 114 4.34 -9.39 13.44
C SER A 114 4.68 -10.83 13.08
N ASP A 115 4.16 -11.81 13.82
CA ASP A 115 4.34 -13.24 13.54
C ASP A 115 3.66 -13.67 12.24
N LEU A 116 2.44 -13.21 12.00
CA LEU A 116 1.75 -13.43 10.72
C LEU A 116 2.55 -12.81 9.57
N ASN A 117 2.96 -11.56 9.73
CA ASN A 117 3.73 -10.83 8.72
C ASN A 117 5.07 -11.52 8.39
N ARG A 118 5.72 -12.20 9.34
CA ARG A 118 6.94 -13.00 9.10
C ARG A 118 6.71 -14.20 8.17
N VAL A 119 5.51 -14.77 8.16
CA VAL A 119 5.18 -15.92 7.28
C VAL A 119 4.52 -15.51 5.96
N ALA A 120 4.36 -14.21 5.74
CA ALA A 120 3.81 -13.68 4.50
C ALA A 120 4.75 -13.92 3.32
N VAL A 121 4.19 -14.17 2.14
CA VAL A 121 4.95 -14.20 0.88
C VAL A 121 5.64 -12.85 0.63
N PHE A 122 5.01 -11.75 1.11
CA PHE A 122 5.57 -10.41 1.09
C PHE A 122 5.43 -9.75 2.47
N PRO A 123 6.43 -9.93 3.36
CA PRO A 123 6.41 -9.31 4.70
C PRO A 123 6.44 -7.79 4.57
N LEU A 124 5.50 -7.09 5.18
CA LEU A 124 5.51 -5.63 5.31
C LEU A 124 6.61 -5.21 6.32
N SER A 125 7.15 -3.99 6.22
CA SER A 125 7.97 -3.47 7.31
C SER A 125 7.11 -3.22 8.56
N GLU A 126 7.75 -3.20 9.72
CA GLU A 126 7.08 -2.93 11.00
C GLU A 126 6.35 -1.57 10.98
N GLU A 127 6.95 -0.56 10.35
CA GLU A 127 6.33 0.76 10.14
C GLU A 127 5.04 0.65 9.32
N MET A 128 5.05 -0.13 8.24
CA MET A 128 3.87 -0.37 7.40
C MET A 128 2.79 -1.17 8.14
N VAL A 129 3.19 -2.17 8.94
CA VAL A 129 2.31 -2.93 9.84
C VAL A 129 1.61 -1.97 10.81
N CYS A 130 2.36 -1.08 11.46
CA CYS A 130 1.84 -0.07 12.38
C CYS A 130 0.89 0.91 11.71
N HIS A 131 1.23 1.42 10.52
CA HIS A 131 0.35 2.31 9.77
C HIS A 131 -0.95 1.63 9.33
N LYS A 132 -0.86 0.40 8.82
CA LYS A 132 -2.02 -0.37 8.39
C LYS A 132 -2.92 -0.72 9.59
N LEU A 133 -2.34 -1.11 10.71
CA LEU A 133 -3.03 -1.28 11.99
C LEU A 133 -3.79 -0.03 12.41
N THR A 134 -3.12 1.12 12.44
CA THR A 134 -3.75 2.40 12.79
C THR A 134 -4.93 2.74 11.88
N SER A 135 -4.83 2.39 10.59
CA SER A 135 -5.91 2.59 9.63
C SER A 135 -7.12 1.68 9.89
N LEU A 136 -6.88 0.44 10.33
CA LEU A 136 -7.89 -0.59 10.58
C LEU A 136 -8.51 -0.54 11.99
N LEU A 137 -7.80 0.05 12.96
CA LEU A 137 -8.31 0.22 14.31
C LEU A 137 -9.48 1.22 14.34
N SER A 138 -10.53 0.87 15.09
CA SER A 138 -11.66 1.76 15.34
C SER A 138 -11.21 3.05 16.04
N GLN A 139 -11.94 4.14 15.84
CA GLN A 139 -11.64 5.45 16.46
C GLN A 139 -11.48 5.39 17.99
N SER A 140 -12.09 4.40 18.64
CA SER A 140 -11.97 4.14 20.08
C SER A 140 -10.60 3.63 20.53
N VAL A 141 -9.81 3.00 19.66
CA VAL A 141 -8.51 2.38 20.01
C VAL A 141 -7.32 3.23 19.57
N ARG A 142 -7.51 4.12 18.57
CA ARG A 142 -6.46 5.04 18.08
C ARG A 142 -5.81 5.92 19.18
N PRO A 143 -6.55 6.48 20.17
CA PRO A 143 -5.95 7.32 21.20
C PRO A 143 -4.98 6.56 22.10
N GLN A 144 -5.21 5.25 22.32
CA GLN A 144 -4.33 4.41 23.15
C GLN A 144 -2.99 4.13 22.44
N LEU A 145 -3.00 4.06 21.11
CA LEU A 145 -1.80 3.88 20.29
C LEU A 145 -0.92 5.14 20.30
N VAL A 146 -1.55 6.32 20.22
CA VAL A 146 -0.85 7.63 20.23
C VAL A 146 -0.29 7.95 21.62
N ALA A 147 -0.99 7.54 22.68
CA ALA A 147 -0.59 7.79 24.07
C ALA A 147 0.56 6.91 24.57
N ALA A 148 0.84 5.78 23.92
CA ALA A 148 1.89 4.85 24.34
C ALA A 148 2.73 4.36 23.14
N PRO A 149 3.56 5.22 22.52
CA PRO A 149 4.47 4.79 21.45
C PRO A 149 5.45 3.72 21.91
N GLN A 150 5.77 3.69 23.20
CA GLN A 150 6.62 2.68 23.83
C GLN A 150 5.97 1.29 23.89
N ALA A 151 4.64 1.18 23.81
CA ALA A 151 3.94 -0.11 23.73
C ALA A 151 4.07 -0.77 22.34
N LEU A 152 4.57 -0.02 21.35
CA LEU A 152 4.96 -0.53 20.03
C LEU A 152 6.44 -0.98 20.00
N SER A 153 7.23 -0.72 21.04
CA SER A 153 8.62 -1.15 21.11
C SER A 153 8.67 -2.65 21.44
N MET A 154 9.00 -3.47 20.45
CA MET A 154 9.26 -4.90 20.62
C MET A 154 10.71 -5.14 21.07
N GLU A 155 11.08 -4.65 22.25
CA GLU A 155 12.27 -5.20 22.96
C GLU A 155 11.94 -6.54 23.62
#